data_AF-A0A0B1S019-F1
#
_entry.id   AF-A0A0B1S019-F1
#
_cell.length_a   1.000
_cell.length_b   1.000
_cell.length_c   1.000
_cell.angle_alpha   90.00
_cell.angle_beta   90.00
_cell.angle_gamma   90.00
#
_symmetry.space_group_name_H-M   'P 1'
#
loop_
_entity.id
_entity.type
_entity.pdbx_description
1 polymer ?
#
loop_
_entity_poly.entity_id
_entity_poly.type
_entity_poly.pdbx_seq_one_letter_code
_entity_poly.pdbx_strand_id
1 'polypeptide(L)'
;IDADLADVVGKRGVAVGVPYYYKDSDVDNVVKAIQGKYKPTPRPPTTTRRPTTSRPSTTPKPRQLLKCLFVADLFNFGKDADKYHDEAELINAVGYDFFTSDEIMPSAGLWAYGYTTFPKSPDLSRVNGSHDEFIKDLEKLEFTEAGNNVSTSR
;
A
#
# COMPACT_ATOMS: atom_id res chain seq x y z
N ILE A 1 -1.04 -19.55 -5.08
CA ILE A 1 -1.30 -19.83 -3.65
C ILE A 1 -2.02 -18.61 -3.12
N ASP A 2 -3.21 -18.78 -2.56
CA ASP A 2 -3.96 -17.70 -1.91
C ASP A 2 -3.56 -17.71 -0.43
N ALA A 3 -2.97 -16.63 0.06
CA ALA A 3 -2.47 -16.54 1.43
C ALA A 3 -3.58 -15.98 2.32
N ASP A 4 -4.05 -16.78 3.29
CA ASP A 4 -5.00 -16.27 4.28
C ASP A 4 -4.26 -15.39 5.30
N LEU A 5 -4.50 -14.09 5.21
CA LEU A 5 -3.89 -13.08 6.08
C LEU A 5 -4.89 -12.54 7.12
N ALA A 6 -6.05 -13.17 7.31
CA ALA A 6 -7.08 -12.69 8.24
C ALA A 6 -6.57 -12.57 9.68
N ASP A 7 -5.68 -13.46 10.10
CA ASP A 7 -5.08 -13.44 11.45
C ASP A 7 -3.86 -12.51 11.57
N VAL A 8 -3.24 -12.15 10.44
CA VAL A 8 -2.11 -11.21 10.38
C VAL A 8 -2.63 -9.78 10.37
N VAL A 9 -3.69 -9.55 9.61
CA VAL A 9 -4.33 -8.25 9.47
C VAL A 9 -5.26 -8.03 10.65
N GLY A 10 -4.85 -7.18 11.60
CA GLY A 10 -5.69 -6.83 12.75
C GLY A 10 -7.06 -6.26 12.35
N LYS A 11 -8.00 -6.15 13.30
CA LYS A 11 -9.41 -5.74 13.08
C LYS A 11 -9.65 -4.47 12.26
N ARG A 12 -8.63 -3.62 12.09
CA ARG A 12 -8.70 -2.34 11.35
C ARG A 12 -7.98 -2.37 10.00
N GLY A 13 -7.30 -3.47 9.67
CA GLY A 13 -6.59 -3.61 8.40
C GLY A 13 -7.44 -4.35 7.37
N VAL A 14 -6.96 -4.32 6.13
CA VAL A 14 -7.55 -5.02 4.99
C VAL A 14 -6.42 -5.70 4.22
N ALA A 15 -6.54 -7.00 3.95
CA ALA A 15 -5.66 -7.68 3.01
C ALA A 15 -6.19 -7.50 1.58
N VAL A 16 -5.33 -7.10 0.66
CA VAL A 16 -5.64 -6.97 -0.77
C VAL A 16 -4.64 -7.84 -1.53
N GLY A 17 -5.14 -8.82 -2.28
CA GLY A 17 -4.30 -9.66 -3.12
C GLY A 17 -3.98 -8.96 -4.43
N VAL A 18 -2.69 -8.83 -4.76
CA VAL A 18 -2.21 -8.22 -6.00
C VAL A 18 -1.49 -9.30 -6.83
N PRO A 19 -1.92 -9.59 -8.06
CA PRO A 19 -1.21 -10.51 -8.94
C PRO A 19 0.18 -9.96 -9.31
N TYR A 20 1.11 -10.85 -9.62
CA TYR A 20 2.46 -10.44 -10.06
C TYR A 20 2.42 -9.60 -11.35
N TYR A 21 1.55 -9.98 -12.29
CA TYR A 21 1.24 -9.18 -13.48
C TYR A 21 -0.05 -8.38 -13.22
N TYR A 22 0.06 -7.37 -12.35
CA TYR A 22 -1.07 -6.54 -11.96
C TYR A 22 -1.52 -5.62 -13.10
N LYS A 23 -2.77 -5.17 -13.01
CA LYS A 23 -3.37 -4.17 -13.88
C LYS A 23 -3.72 -2.93 -13.06
N ASP A 24 -4.06 -1.84 -13.73
CA ASP A 24 -4.52 -0.60 -13.09
C ASP A 24 -5.69 -0.84 -12.11
N SER A 25 -6.58 -1.81 -12.40
CA SER A 25 -7.67 -2.18 -11.49
C SER A 25 -7.20 -2.76 -10.16
N ASP A 26 -6.05 -3.43 -10.15
CA ASP A 26 -5.46 -3.98 -8.93
C ASP A 26 -4.84 -2.87 -8.07
N VAL A 27 -4.19 -1.89 -8.71
CA VAL A 27 -3.69 -0.67 -8.06
C VAL A 27 -4.84 0.13 -7.44
N ASP A 28 -5.91 0.36 -8.20
CA ASP A 28 -7.12 1.05 -7.74
C ASP A 28 -7.76 0.33 -6.52
N ASN A 29 -7.74 -1.01 -6.49
CA ASN A 29 -8.21 -1.77 -5.32
C ASN A 29 -7.38 -1.48 -4.07
N VAL A 30 -6.05 -1.38 -4.19
CA VAL A 30 -5.16 -1.01 -3.08
C VAL A 30 -5.42 0.42 -2.61
N VAL A 31 -5.53 1.38 -3.54
CA VAL A 31 -5.81 2.79 -3.20
C VAL A 31 -7.17 2.94 -2.53
N LYS A 32 -8.19 2.25 -3.02
CA LYS A 32 -9.51 2.18 -2.36
C LYS A 32 -9.40 1.57 -0.97
N ALA A 33 -8.51 0.62 -0.72
CA ALA A 33 -8.32 0.04 0.61
C ALA A 33 -7.70 1.05 1.57
N ILE A 34 -6.68 1.80 1.12
CA ILE A 34 -6.07 2.90 1.87
C ILE A 34 -7.12 3.95 2.27
N GLN A 35 -8.03 4.27 1.35
CA GLN A 35 -9.12 5.23 1.59
C GLN A 35 -10.32 4.65 2.36
N GLY A 36 -10.29 3.36 2.74
CA GLY A 36 -11.38 2.69 3.45
C GLY A 36 -12.65 2.45 2.60
N LYS A 37 -12.52 2.47 1.27
CA LYS A 37 -13.61 2.26 0.30
C LYS A 37 -13.60 0.88 -0.34
N TYR A 38 -12.50 0.13 -0.19
CA TYR A 38 -12.39 -1.20 -0.74
C TYR A 38 -13.43 -2.12 -0.10
N LYS A 39 -14.16 -2.82 -0.96
CA LYS A 39 -15.08 -3.87 -0.57
C LYS A 39 -14.52 -5.16 -1.13
N PRO A 40 -13.93 -6.03 -0.28
CA PRO A 40 -13.54 -7.35 -0.72
C PRO A 40 -14.77 -8.00 -1.35
N THR A 41 -14.63 -8.57 -2.54
CA THR A 41 -15.72 -9.36 -3.11
C THR A 41 -15.95 -10.53 -2.16
N PRO A 42 -17.11 -10.66 -1.50
CA PRO A 42 -17.34 -11.83 -0.66
C PRO A 42 -17.37 -13.06 -1.58
N ARG A 43 -16.76 -14.16 -1.15
CA ARG A 43 -17.14 -15.50 -1.66
C ARG A 43 -18.67 -15.58 -1.61
N PRO A 44 -19.37 -15.91 -2.71
CA PRO A 44 -20.77 -15.53 -2.90
C PRO A 44 -21.66 -16.08 -1.78
N PRO A 45 -22.34 -15.22 -0.99
CA PRO A 45 -23.45 -15.64 -0.16
C PRO A 45 -24.75 -15.43 -0.96
N THR A 46 -25.51 -16.51 -1.13
CA THR A 46 -26.85 -16.49 -1.73
C THR A 46 -27.80 -15.73 -0.82
N THR A 47 -27.97 -14.42 -1.01
CA THR A 47 -29.19 -13.68 -0.63
C THR A 47 -29.18 -12.26 -1.20
N THR A 48 -30.07 -12.01 -2.16
CA THR A 48 -30.30 -10.70 -2.77
C THR A 48 -31.15 -9.83 -1.82
N ARG A 49 -30.57 -8.75 -1.25
CA ARG A 49 -31.37 -7.64 -0.70
C ARG A 49 -31.40 -6.46 -1.67
N ARG A 50 -32.60 -5.89 -1.79
CA ARG A 50 -32.98 -4.77 -2.66
C ARG A 50 -32.18 -3.50 -2.30
N PRO A 51 -31.66 -2.74 -3.28
CA PRO A 51 -30.95 -1.49 -3.01
C PRO A 51 -31.92 -0.39 -2.56
N THR A 52 -31.54 0.36 -1.53
CA THR A 52 -32.14 1.64 -1.17
C THR A 52 -31.33 2.78 -1.79
N THR A 53 -31.96 3.57 -2.66
CA THR A 53 -31.38 4.75 -3.29
C THR A 53 -31.33 5.90 -2.30
N SER A 54 -30.13 6.36 -1.91
CA SER A 54 -29.95 7.60 -1.16
C SER A 54 -29.71 8.77 -2.12
N ARG A 55 -30.26 9.93 -1.78
CA ARG A 55 -30.20 11.17 -2.55
C ARG A 55 -28.76 11.73 -2.55
N PRO A 56 -28.21 12.20 -3.69
CA PRO A 56 -26.88 12.82 -3.73
C PRO A 56 -26.89 14.11 -2.91
N SER A 57 -25.92 14.25 -2.00
CA SER A 57 -25.60 15.53 -1.35
C SER A 57 -24.76 16.37 -2.31
N THR A 58 -25.18 17.61 -2.57
CA THR A 58 -24.53 18.55 -3.52
C THR A 58 -23.44 19.40 -2.89
N THR A 59 -23.04 19.13 -1.65
CA THR A 59 -21.95 19.86 -0.98
C THR A 59 -20.61 19.22 -1.33
N PRO A 60 -19.59 19.96 -1.81
CA PRO A 60 -18.25 19.43 -2.01
C PRO A 60 -17.75 18.83 -0.69
N LYS A 61 -17.48 17.51 -0.68
CA LYS A 61 -16.96 16.84 0.50
C LYS A 61 -15.56 17.40 0.77
N PRO A 62 -15.25 17.87 2.01
CA PRO A 62 -13.89 18.30 2.34
C PRO A 62 -12.91 17.15 2.07
N ARG A 63 -11.79 17.45 1.40
CA ARG A 63 -10.74 16.46 1.16
C ARG A 63 -10.24 15.91 2.49
N GLN A 64 -10.13 14.59 2.58
CA GLN A 64 -9.63 13.95 3.80
C GLN A 64 -8.11 14.02 3.82
N LEU A 65 -7.52 14.53 4.91
CA LEU A 65 -6.08 14.46 5.10
C LEU A 65 -5.70 13.01 5.42
N LEU A 66 -4.90 12.38 4.55
CA LEU A 66 -4.38 11.03 4.75
C LEU A 66 -2.86 11.07 4.82
N LYS A 67 -2.32 10.62 5.95
CA LYS A 67 -0.89 10.49 6.21
C LYS A 67 -0.54 9.01 6.30
N CYS A 68 0.24 8.51 5.37
CA CYS A 68 0.53 7.08 5.24
C CYS A 68 2.04 6.79 5.43
N LEU A 69 2.33 5.61 5.97
CA LEU A 69 3.66 5.02 5.89
C LEU A 69 3.55 3.78 5.01
N PHE A 70 4.23 3.79 3.87
CA PHE A 70 4.39 2.62 3.03
C PHE A 70 5.53 1.79 3.61
N VAL A 71 5.26 0.49 3.81
CA VAL A 71 6.22 -0.44 4.39
C VAL A 71 6.43 -1.59 3.42
N ALA A 72 7.63 -1.70 2.87
CA ALA A 72 8.02 -2.79 1.98
C ALA A 72 8.75 -3.89 2.78
N ASP A 73 8.18 -5.10 2.78
CA ASP A 73 8.84 -6.31 3.25
C ASP A 73 9.56 -6.96 2.07
N LEU A 74 10.89 -6.88 2.07
CA LEU A 74 11.72 -7.44 1.01
C LEU A 74 12.54 -8.64 1.50
N PHE A 75 12.37 -9.07 2.75
CA PHE A 75 13.21 -10.11 3.34
C PHE A 75 13.04 -11.45 2.61
N ASN A 76 11.80 -11.80 2.27
CA ASN A 76 11.46 -13.06 1.61
C ASN A 76 11.92 -13.14 0.14
N PHE A 77 12.28 -12.03 -0.48
CA PHE A 77 12.86 -12.02 -1.84
C PHE A 77 14.34 -12.41 -1.85
N GLY A 78 15.00 -12.42 -0.69
CA GLY A 78 16.39 -12.83 -0.59
C GLY A 78 17.30 -11.96 -1.45
N LYS A 79 17.94 -12.58 -2.45
CA LYS A 79 18.87 -11.90 -3.38
C LYS A 79 18.28 -11.65 -4.77
N ASP A 80 16.99 -11.88 -4.95
CA ASP A 80 16.33 -11.72 -6.25
C ASP A 80 16.05 -10.22 -6.51
N ALA A 81 17.02 -9.52 -7.10
CA ALA A 81 16.95 -8.08 -7.33
C ALA A 81 15.78 -7.66 -8.23
N ASP A 82 15.31 -8.55 -9.12
CA ASP A 82 14.17 -8.26 -9.99
C ASP A 82 12.89 -8.08 -9.15
N LYS A 83 12.73 -8.84 -8.05
CA LYS A 83 11.59 -8.67 -7.14
C LYS A 83 11.57 -7.33 -6.41
N TYR A 84 12.74 -6.75 -6.14
CA TYR A 84 12.84 -5.43 -5.53
C TYR A 84 12.38 -4.37 -6.52
N HIS A 85 12.75 -4.53 -7.80
CA HIS A 85 12.28 -3.68 -8.87
C HIS A 85 10.76 -3.80 -9.06
N ASP A 86 10.21 -5.01 -9.13
CA ASP A 86 8.76 -5.22 -9.26
C ASP A 86 7.97 -4.60 -8.10
N GLU A 87 8.46 -4.75 -6.87
CA GLU A 87 7.84 -4.14 -5.68
C GLU A 87 7.94 -2.62 -5.73
N ALA A 88 9.07 -2.06 -6.17
CA ALA A 88 9.23 -0.63 -6.35
C ALA A 88 8.26 -0.08 -7.40
N GLU A 89 8.07 -0.79 -8.52
CA GLU A 89 7.10 -0.42 -9.55
C GLU A 89 5.66 -0.43 -9.01
N LEU A 90 5.28 -1.48 -8.27
CA LEU A 90 3.95 -1.55 -7.64
C LEU A 90 3.74 -0.40 -6.66
N ILE A 91 4.70 -0.15 -5.77
CA ILE A 91 4.63 0.95 -4.80
C ILE A 91 4.59 2.31 -5.51
N ASN A 92 5.30 2.47 -6.63
CA ASN A 92 5.26 3.68 -7.45
C ASN A 92 3.87 3.90 -8.03
N ALA A 93 3.26 2.86 -8.62
CA ALA A 93 1.92 2.94 -9.20
C ALA A 93 0.86 3.30 -8.15
N VAL A 94 0.87 2.61 -7.00
CA VAL A 94 -0.03 2.93 -5.87
C VAL A 94 0.24 4.34 -5.32
N GLY A 95 1.51 4.72 -5.21
CA GLY A 95 1.94 6.05 -4.76
C GLY A 95 1.41 7.15 -5.67
N TYR A 96 1.59 7.01 -6.98
CA TYR A 96 1.11 7.97 -7.97
C TYR A 96 -0.40 8.22 -7.86
N ASP A 97 -1.21 7.15 -7.84
CA ASP A 97 -2.67 7.25 -7.71
C ASP A 97 -3.09 7.83 -6.34
N PHE A 98 -2.37 7.46 -5.26
CA PHE A 98 -2.59 8.04 -3.93
C PHE A 98 -2.31 9.54 -3.91
N PHE A 99 -1.19 10.00 -4.48
CA PHE A 99 -0.77 11.40 -4.46
C PHE A 99 -1.57 12.30 -5.42
N THR A 100 -2.12 11.74 -6.49
CA THR A 100 -2.93 12.48 -7.48
C THR A 100 -4.44 12.45 -7.21
N SER A 101 -4.88 11.70 -6.20
CA SER A 101 -6.29 11.62 -5.81
C SER A 101 -6.89 12.99 -5.46
N ASP A 102 -8.05 13.28 -6.05
CA ASP A 102 -8.81 14.51 -5.83
C ASP A 102 -9.68 14.49 -4.56
N GLU A 103 -9.85 13.31 -3.96
CA GLU A 103 -10.67 13.06 -2.78
C GLU A 103 -9.92 13.28 -1.46
N ILE A 104 -8.59 13.27 -1.49
CA ILE A 104 -7.73 13.33 -0.30
C ILE A 104 -6.69 14.45 -0.41
N MET A 105 -6.09 14.80 0.73
CA MET A 105 -4.85 15.55 0.82
C MET A 105 -3.77 14.55 1.25
N PRO A 106 -2.99 14.00 0.32
CA PRO A 106 -2.06 12.92 0.59
C PRO A 106 -0.73 13.43 1.13
N SER A 107 -0.20 12.74 2.14
CA SER A 107 1.22 12.76 2.46
C SER A 107 1.67 11.34 2.79
N ALA A 108 2.89 10.98 2.38
CA ALA A 108 3.40 9.66 2.69
C ALA A 108 4.91 9.65 2.86
N GLY A 109 5.37 8.66 3.64
CA GLY A 109 6.76 8.25 3.71
C GLY A 109 6.90 6.80 3.31
N LEU A 110 8.12 6.38 2.99
CA LEU A 110 8.47 5.00 2.68
C LEU A 110 9.50 4.49 3.69
N TRP A 111 9.30 3.26 4.13
CA TRP A 111 10.29 2.49 4.88
C TRP A 111 10.31 1.06 4.35
N ALA A 112 11.48 0.43 4.37
CA ALA A 112 11.63 -0.94 3.93
C ALA A 112 12.56 -1.70 4.86
N TYR A 113 12.40 -3.02 4.89
CA TYR A 113 13.29 -3.91 5.60
C TYR A 113 13.60 -5.16 4.77
N GLY A 114 14.61 -5.92 5.19
CA GLY A 114 15.21 -7.00 4.41
C GLY A 114 16.64 -6.66 4.01
N TYR A 115 17.05 -7.08 2.81
CA TYR A 115 18.38 -6.79 2.27
C TYR A 115 18.41 -5.42 1.59
N THR A 116 18.26 -4.33 2.36
CA THR A 116 18.27 -2.94 1.88
C THR A 116 19.15 -2.02 2.74
N THR A 117 19.32 -0.78 2.30
CA THR A 117 20.06 0.27 3.02
C THR A 117 19.18 1.11 3.96
N PHE A 118 17.88 0.82 4.04
CA PHE A 118 16.96 1.54 4.93
C PHE A 118 17.37 1.36 6.41
N PRO A 119 17.07 2.34 7.28
CA PRO A 119 17.37 2.23 8.70
C PRO A 119 16.58 1.08 9.34
N LYS A 120 17.09 0.54 10.47
CA LYS A 120 16.47 -0.60 11.16
C LYS A 120 15.05 -0.33 11.70
N SER A 121 14.65 0.93 11.80
CA SER A 121 13.33 1.35 12.26
C SER A 121 12.81 2.51 11.41
N PRO A 122 11.49 2.60 11.18
CA PRO A 122 10.91 3.70 10.42
C PRO A 122 11.05 5.03 11.16
N ASP A 123 11.35 6.08 10.40
CA ASP A 123 11.26 7.46 10.87
C ASP A 123 9.87 8.02 10.57
N LEU A 124 9.01 8.08 11.60
CA LEU A 124 7.63 8.53 11.47
C LEU A 124 7.52 10.02 11.14
N SER A 125 8.59 10.82 11.25
CA SER A 125 8.54 12.22 10.81
C SER A 125 8.38 12.35 9.29
N ARG A 126 8.80 11.32 8.55
CA ARG A 126 8.77 11.25 7.08
C ARG A 126 7.39 10.98 6.49
N VAL A 127 6.38 10.61 7.30
CA VAL A 127 5.00 10.40 6.79
C VAL A 127 4.32 11.68 6.33
N ASN A 128 4.93 12.84 6.59
CA ASN A 128 4.53 14.13 6.06
C ASN A 128 5.16 14.44 4.69
N GLY A 129 5.82 13.46 4.07
CA GLY A 129 6.50 13.63 2.79
C GLY A 129 5.56 13.95 1.64
N SER A 130 6.05 14.80 0.75
CA SER A 130 5.50 15.06 -0.57
C SER A 130 5.73 13.87 -1.53
N HIS A 131 5.08 13.89 -2.68
CA HIS A 131 5.29 12.89 -3.72
C HIS A 131 6.77 12.82 -4.15
N ASP A 132 7.44 13.96 -4.35
CA ASP A 132 8.85 13.99 -4.77
C ASP A 132 9.80 13.40 -3.71
N GLU A 133 9.53 13.62 -2.43
CA GLU A 133 10.30 13.03 -1.33
C GLU A 133 10.06 11.52 -1.25
N PHE A 134 8.81 11.10 -1.46
CA PHE A 134 8.44 9.70 -1.53
C PHE A 134 9.17 8.97 -2.68
N ILE A 135 9.21 9.55 -3.88
CA ILE A 135 9.93 8.97 -5.03
C ILE A 135 11.42 8.85 -4.75
N LYS A 136 12.05 9.87 -4.13
CA LYS A 136 13.48 9.81 -3.75
C LYS A 136 13.78 8.71 -2.74
N ASP A 137 12.84 8.40 -1.84
CA ASP A 137 13.00 7.26 -0.94
C ASP A 137 12.73 5.94 -1.66
N LEU A 138 11.79 5.91 -2.62
CA LEU A 138 11.49 4.74 -3.44
C LEU A 138 12.64 4.34 -4.38
N GLU A 139 13.39 5.29 -4.93
CA GLU A 139 14.61 5.02 -5.71
C GLU A 139 15.68 4.27 -4.93
N LYS A 140 15.62 4.26 -3.59
CA LYS A 140 16.53 3.50 -2.71
C LYS A 140 16.04 2.09 -2.41
N LEU A 141 14.87 1.71 -2.94
CA LEU A 141 14.28 0.38 -2.76
C LEU A 141 14.97 -0.64 -3.67
N GLU A 142 16.26 -0.88 -3.39
CA GLU A 142 17.11 -1.78 -4.15
C GLU A 142 17.73 -2.85 -3.25
N PHE A 143 18.07 -3.99 -3.86
CA PHE A 143 18.78 -5.06 -3.18
C PHE A 143 20.20 -4.61 -2.81
N THR A 144 20.65 -4.93 -1.59
CA THR A 144 22.02 -4.67 -1.15
C THR A 144 22.56 -5.84 -0.31
N GLU A 145 23.68 -6.45 -0.74
CA GLU A 145 24.32 -7.56 0.00
C GLU A 145 24.82 -7.17 1.40
N ALA A 146 25.17 -5.90 1.60
CA ALA A 146 25.68 -5.33 2.85
C ALA A 146 24.58 -4.66 3.71
N GLY A 147 23.30 -4.85 3.37
CA GLY A 147 22.18 -4.23 4.08
C GLY A 147 22.11 -4.66 5.54
N ASN A 148 21.62 -3.75 6.41
CA ASN A 148 21.30 -4.08 7.79
C ASN A 148 20.08 -5.00 7.80
N ASN A 149 20.29 -6.31 7.63
CA ASN A 149 19.21 -7.28 7.50
C ASN A 149 18.33 -7.31 8.75
N VAL A 150 17.14 -6.73 8.63
CA VAL A 150 16.09 -6.81 9.65
C VAL A 150 15.04 -7.79 9.14
N SER A 151 14.70 -8.77 9.97
CA SER A 151 13.55 -9.66 9.79
C SER A 151 12.52 -9.38 10.89
N THR A 152 11.26 -9.65 10.60
CA THR A 152 10.12 -9.52 11.54
C THR A 152 9.79 -10.83 12.27
N SER A 153 10.62 -11.88 12.11
CA SER A 153 10.49 -13.14 12.86
C SER A 153 10.57 -12.88 14.38
N ARG A 154 9.60 -13.40 15.13
CA ARG A 154 9.62 -13.42 16.60
C ARG A 154 10.67 -14.39 17.14
#